data_AF-A0A4Q3ASZ8-F1
#
_entry.id   AF-A0A4Q3ASZ8-F1
#
_cell.length_a   1.000
_cell.length_b   1.000
_cell.length_c   1.000
_cell.angle_alpha   90.00
_cell.angle_beta   90.00
_cell.angle_gamma   90.00
#
_symmetry.space_group_name_H-M   'P 1'
#
loop_
_entity.id
_entity.type
_entity.pdbx_description
1 polymer ?
#
loop_
_entity_poly.entity_id
_entity_poly.type
_entity_poly.pdbx_seq_one_letter_code
_entity_poly.pdbx_strand_id
1 'polypeptide(L)'
;MRSVFRKLLICACILLHFYEPLQAQDFKFTDNGKKQSLHFTSVKNLIIIPVYVNGKGPYDFVLDTGVGPMIITDPTIIDSLDFNKMRKIKVSGLALETVEAFVSQNVTAKIGRAEM
;
A
#
# COMPACT_ATOMS: atom_id res chain seq x y z
N MET A 1 -47.25 -13.58 -14.35
CA MET A 1 -46.56 -14.10 -13.14
C MET A 1 -45.21 -14.75 -13.46
N ARG A 2 -45.13 -15.74 -14.37
CA ARG A 2 -43.85 -16.43 -14.71
C ARG A 2 -42.72 -15.53 -15.25
N SER A 3 -43.03 -14.52 -16.07
CA SER A 3 -42.01 -13.62 -16.62
C SER A 3 -41.44 -12.63 -15.60
N VAL A 4 -42.23 -12.22 -14.61
CA VAL A 4 -41.80 -11.34 -13.51
C VAL A 4 -40.85 -12.11 -12.59
N PHE A 5 -41.19 -13.35 -12.25
CA PHE A 5 -40.33 -14.23 -11.45
C PHE A 5 -38.98 -14.46 -12.13
N ARG A 6 -38.98 -14.69 -13.46
CA ARG A 6 -37.74 -14.85 -14.25
C ARG A 6 -36.86 -13.59 -14.23
N LYS A 7 -37.46 -12.39 -14.34
CA LYS A 7 -36.72 -11.12 -14.24
C LYS A 7 -36.14 -10.91 -12.84
N LEU A 8 -36.89 -11.26 -11.80
CA LEU A 8 -36.43 -11.19 -10.41
C LEU A 8 -35.24 -12.13 -10.16
N LEU A 9 -35.28 -13.34 -10.72
CA LEU A 9 -34.19 -14.31 -10.65
C LEU A 9 -32.93 -13.79 -11.35
N ILE A 10 -33.07 -13.19 -12.53
CA ILE A 10 -31.95 -12.59 -13.26
C ILE A 10 -31.34 -11.42 -12.46
N CYS A 11 -32.17 -10.54 -11.90
CA CYS A 11 -31.67 -9.45 -11.04
C CYS A 11 -30.95 -9.99 -9.79
N ALA A 12 -31.47 -11.03 -9.15
CA ALA A 12 -30.83 -11.66 -7.99
C ALA A 12 -29.48 -12.29 -8.35
N CYS A 13 -29.39 -12.99 -9.49
CA CYS A 13 -28.12 -13.54 -9.98
C CYS A 13 -27.09 -12.45 -10.31
N ILE A 14 -27.52 -11.33 -10.90
CA ILE A 14 -26.65 -10.18 -11.19
C ILE A 14 -26.14 -9.56 -9.88
N LEU A 15 -27.01 -9.36 -8.88
CA LEU A 15 -26.61 -8.82 -7.57
C LEU A 15 -25.64 -9.76 -6.82
N LEU A 16 -25.78 -11.07 -6.97
CA LEU A 16 -24.86 -12.07 -6.39
C LEU A 16 -23.48 -12.09 -7.07
N HIS A 17 -23.34 -11.57 -8.29
CA HIS A 17 -22.04 -11.45 -8.97
C HIS A 17 -21.26 -10.17 -8.65
N PHE A 18 -21.86 -9.22 -7.93
CA PHE A 18 -21.18 -7.97 -7.53
C PHE A 18 -20.60 -7.97 -6.11
N TYR A 19 -20.52 -9.13 -5.45
CA TYR A 19 -19.82 -9.29 -4.18
C TYR A 19 -18.30 -9.38 -4.41
N GLU A 20 -17.68 -8.29 -4.85
CA GLU A 20 -16.23 -8.15 -4.74
C GLU A 20 -15.88 -7.74 -3.31
N PRO A 21 -15.03 -8.49 -2.59
CA PRO A 21 -14.58 -8.06 -1.27
C PRO A 21 -13.76 -6.78 -1.44
N LEU A 22 -14.21 -5.67 -0.84
CA LEU A 22 -13.42 -4.46 -0.68
C LEU A 22 -12.14 -4.80 0.08
N GLN A 23 -11.03 -4.98 -0.64
CA GLN A 23 -9.71 -5.12 -0.03
C GLN A 23 -9.25 -3.71 0.38
N ALA A 24 -9.22 -3.43 1.68
CA ALA A 24 -8.42 -2.33 2.19
C ALA A 24 -6.92 -2.70 2.04
N GLN A 25 -6.06 -1.69 1.88
CA GLN A 25 -4.61 -1.89 1.97
C GLN A 25 -4.28 -2.28 3.41
N ASP A 26 -4.01 -3.56 3.61
CA ASP A 26 -3.62 -4.13 4.89
C ASP A 26 -2.29 -4.85 4.71
N PHE A 27 -1.35 -4.57 5.61
CA PHE A 27 -0.18 -5.42 5.78
C PHE A 27 -0.63 -6.75 6.40
N LYS A 28 -0.36 -7.85 5.71
CA LYS A 28 -0.71 -9.20 6.17
C LYS A 28 0.55 -10.04 6.33
N PHE A 29 0.58 -10.88 7.35
CA PHE A 29 1.58 -11.92 7.43
C PHE A 29 1.35 -12.93 6.30
N THR A 30 2.42 -13.31 5.60
CA THR A 30 2.37 -14.32 4.53
C THR A 30 2.22 -15.74 5.07
N ASP A 31 2.29 -15.90 6.39
CA ASP A 31 2.05 -17.14 7.11
C ASP A 31 0.97 -16.93 8.20
N ASN A 32 0.70 -17.98 8.97
CA ASN A 32 -0.26 -17.92 10.09
C ASN A 32 0.29 -17.18 11.33
N GLY A 33 1.36 -16.41 11.16
CA GLY A 33 1.97 -15.60 12.20
C GLY A 33 1.10 -14.42 12.61
N LYS A 34 1.27 -13.99 13.86
CA LYS A 34 0.65 -12.76 14.39
C LYS A 34 1.67 -11.68 14.76
N LYS A 35 2.95 -12.05 14.78
CA LYS A 35 4.09 -11.20 15.18
C LYS A 35 5.35 -11.66 14.45
N GLN A 36 6.28 -10.72 14.25
CA GLN A 36 7.63 -10.99 13.78
C GLN A 36 8.63 -10.09 14.52
N SER A 37 9.90 -10.50 14.51
CA SER A 37 11.03 -9.68 14.94
C SER A 37 11.92 -9.39 13.74
N LEU A 38 12.39 -8.15 13.63
CA LEU A 38 13.21 -7.68 12.52
C LEU A 38 14.48 -7.04 13.10
N HIS A 39 15.61 -7.26 12.43
CA HIS A 39 16.78 -6.44 12.66
C HIS A 39 16.52 -5.04 12.09
N PHE A 40 16.93 -4.02 12.85
CA PHE A 40 16.80 -2.63 12.47
C PHE A 40 18.06 -1.87 12.87
N THR A 41 18.34 -0.78 12.17
CA THR A 41 19.41 0.14 12.53
C THR A 41 18.81 1.33 13.26
N SER A 42 19.39 1.71 14.40
CA SER A 42 19.02 2.94 15.09
C SER A 42 19.97 4.06 14.69
N VAL A 43 19.43 5.13 14.09
CA VAL A 43 20.20 6.33 13.74
C VAL A 43 19.45 7.55 14.27
N LYS A 44 20.04 8.27 15.24
CA LYS A 44 19.44 9.48 15.83
C LYS A 44 17.98 9.26 16.26
N ASN A 45 17.70 8.15 16.94
CA ASN A 45 16.37 7.73 17.40
C ASN A 45 15.37 7.32 16.31
N LEU A 46 15.79 7.23 15.05
CA LEU A 46 14.99 6.67 13.97
C LEU A 46 15.21 5.15 13.91
N ILE A 47 14.12 4.42 13.77
CA ILE A 47 14.13 2.97 13.55
C ILE A 47 14.15 2.76 12.04
N ILE A 48 15.30 2.32 11.51
CA ILE A 48 15.49 2.06 10.08
C ILE A 48 15.33 0.57 9.82
N ILE A 49 14.36 0.20 8.99
CA ILE A 49 14.04 -1.18 8.63
C ILE A 49 14.24 -1.43 7.12
N PRO A 50 14.62 -2.66 6.74
CA PRO A 50 14.70 -3.05 5.34
C PRO A 50 13.30 -3.30 4.75
N VAL A 51 12.99 -2.65 3.64
CA VAL A 51 11.71 -2.80 2.94
C VAL A 51 11.96 -3.09 1.47
N TYR A 52 11.28 -4.10 0.93
CA TYR A 52 11.22 -4.31 -0.51
C TYR A 52 9.99 -3.60 -1.06
N VAL A 53 10.15 -2.84 -2.13
CA VAL A 53 9.07 -2.13 -2.82
C VAL A 53 8.98 -2.67 -4.25
N ASN A 54 7.79 -3.06 -4.70
CA ASN A 54 7.57 -3.72 -6.00
C ASN A 54 8.58 -4.86 -6.28
N GLY A 55 8.94 -5.62 -5.25
CA GLY A 55 9.90 -6.73 -5.34
C GLY A 55 11.39 -6.34 -5.44
N LYS A 56 11.73 -5.04 -5.39
CA LYS A 56 13.12 -4.54 -5.42
C LYS A 56 13.53 -4.02 -4.04
N GLY A 57 14.84 -4.07 -3.75
CA GLY A 57 15.40 -3.67 -2.46
C GLY A 57 16.37 -4.72 -1.89
N PRO A 58 16.60 -4.72 -0.56
CA PRO A 58 15.92 -3.90 0.44
C PRO A 58 16.36 -2.43 0.37
N TYR A 59 15.42 -1.52 0.57
CA TYR A 59 15.68 -0.09 0.78
C TYR A 59 15.55 0.25 2.25
N ASP A 60 16.24 1.31 2.68
CA ASP A 60 16.17 1.82 4.04
C ASP A 60 14.93 2.69 4.22
N PHE A 61 14.02 2.28 5.09
CA PHE A 61 12.84 3.05 5.47
C PHE A 61 12.86 3.38 6.96
N VAL A 62 12.46 4.60 7.29
CA VAL A 62 12.12 4.97 8.66
C VAL A 62 10.75 4.40 9.00
N LEU A 63 10.65 3.64 10.09
CA LEU A 63 9.38 3.18 10.63
C LEU A 63 8.72 4.31 11.43
N ASP A 64 7.74 4.99 10.82
CA ASP A 64 7.04 6.13 11.40
C ASP A 64 5.52 5.89 11.47
N THR A 65 4.95 5.97 12.67
CA THR A 65 3.49 5.85 12.89
C THR A 65 2.74 7.18 12.75
N GLY A 66 3.46 8.30 12.66
CA GLY A 66 2.91 9.65 12.54
C GLY A 66 2.55 10.06 11.11
N VAL A 67 2.82 9.21 10.12
CA VAL A 67 2.59 9.48 8.70
C VAL A 67 1.70 8.40 8.11
N GLY A 68 0.61 8.81 7.46
CA GLY A 68 -0.33 7.90 6.80
C GLY A 68 0.22 7.21 5.54
N PRO A 69 0.70 7.97 4.53
CA PRO A 69 1.25 7.38 3.32
C PRO A 69 2.70 6.92 3.51
N MET A 70 3.09 5.87 2.79
CA MET A 70 4.50 5.56 2.55
C MET A 70 5.12 6.69 1.71
N ILE A 71 6.23 7.28 2.18
CA ILE A 71 6.95 8.35 1.49
C ILE A 71 8.32 7.84 1.04
N ILE A 72 8.63 8.02 -0.24
CA ILE A 72 9.96 7.80 -0.81
C ILE A 72 10.56 9.17 -1.10
N THR A 73 11.69 9.48 -0.45
CA THR A 73 12.37 10.77 -0.59
C THR A 73 13.53 10.74 -1.57
N ASP A 74 14.09 9.55 -1.85
CA ASP A 74 15.14 9.37 -2.85
C ASP A 74 14.53 9.09 -4.23
N PRO A 75 14.66 10.02 -5.20
CA PRO A 75 14.09 9.85 -6.52
C PRO A 75 14.78 8.75 -7.35
N THR A 76 16.01 8.35 -7.00
CA THR A 76 16.74 7.31 -7.77
C THR A 76 16.04 5.95 -7.72
N ILE A 77 15.21 5.73 -6.69
CA ILE A 77 14.41 4.52 -6.55
C ILE A 77 13.30 4.47 -7.62
N ILE A 78 12.80 5.61 -8.11
CA ILE A 78 11.70 5.68 -9.09
C ILE A 78 12.07 4.96 -10.39
N ASP A 79 13.27 5.19 -10.91
CA ASP A 79 13.76 4.56 -12.14
C ASP A 79 13.85 3.04 -11.99
N SER A 80 14.09 2.57 -10.77
CA SER A 80 14.11 1.15 -10.48
C SER A 80 12.69 0.56 -10.38
N LEU A 81 11.68 1.26 -9.87
CA LEU A 81 10.42 0.65 -9.46
C LEU A 81 9.31 0.58 -10.53
N ASP A 82 9.58 1.07 -11.74
CA ASP A 82 8.66 1.10 -12.90
C ASP A 82 7.23 1.57 -12.52
N PHE A 83 7.15 2.76 -11.94
CA PHE A 83 5.87 3.37 -11.56
C PHE A 83 5.09 3.83 -12.80
N ASN A 84 4.28 2.93 -13.35
CA ASN A 84 3.58 3.14 -14.62
C ASN A 84 2.47 4.21 -14.61
N LYS A 85 2.04 4.72 -13.44
CA LYS A 85 0.97 5.73 -13.31
C LYS A 85 1.11 6.57 -12.04
N MET A 86 1.84 7.68 -12.14
CA MET A 86 1.98 8.63 -11.04
C MET A 86 1.12 9.88 -11.26
N ARG A 87 0.48 10.35 -10.19
CA ARG A 87 -0.26 11.61 -10.18
C ARG A 87 0.48 12.64 -9.33
N LYS A 88 0.59 13.86 -9.83
CA LYS A 88 1.16 14.98 -9.08
C LYS A 88 0.19 15.42 -7.98
N ILE A 89 0.71 15.60 -6.77
CA ILE A 89 -0.01 16.08 -5.60
C ILE A 89 0.79 17.14 -4.87
N LYS A 90 0.12 17.88 -3.99
CA LYS A 90 0.77 18.72 -2.98
C LYS A 90 0.65 18.03 -1.63
N VAL A 91 1.77 17.88 -0.94
CA VAL A 91 1.84 17.30 0.40
C VAL A 91 2.18 18.42 1.37
N SER A 92 1.41 18.51 2.45
CA SER A 92 1.63 19.44 3.55
C SER A 92 2.18 18.68 4.76
N GLY A 93 3.14 19.28 5.45
CA GLY A 93 3.66 18.77 6.72
C GLY A 93 3.40 19.73 7.86
N LEU A 94 4.26 19.68 8.89
CA LEU A 94 4.24 20.64 10.00
C LEU A 94 4.60 22.07 9.56
N ALA A 95 5.41 22.20 8.51
CA ALA A 95 5.73 23.49 7.91
C ALA A 95 4.51 24.07 7.16
N LEU A 96 4.47 25.39 7.04
CA LEU A 96 3.41 26.11 6.31
C LEU A 96 3.46 25.89 4.80
N GLU A 97 4.60 25.45 4.28
CA GLU A 97 4.83 25.26 2.85
C GLU A 97 4.48 23.84 2.41
N THR A 98 3.86 23.76 1.23
CA THR A 98 3.53 22.49 0.59
C THR A 98 4.65 22.07 -0.36
N VAL A 99 4.99 20.78 -0.37
CA VAL A 99 5.93 20.22 -1.35
C VAL A 99 5.16 19.49 -2.45
N GLU A 100 5.63 19.62 -3.70
CA GLU A 100 5.10 18.81 -4.80
C GLU A 100 5.65 17.39 -4.73
N ALA A 101 4.76 16.41 -4.84
CA ALA A 101 5.12 14.99 -4.83
C ALA A 101 4.35 14.23 -5.90
N PHE A 102 4.80 13.00 -6.16
CA PHE A 102 4.11 12.05 -7.01
C PHE A 102 3.55 10.92 -6.15
N VAL A 103 2.31 10.52 -6.43
CA VAL A 103 1.66 9.39 -5.77
C VAL A 103 1.35 8.29 -6.77
N SER A 104 1.71 7.07 -6.41
CA SER A 104 1.31 5.82 -7.06
C SER A 104 0.39 5.04 -6.12
N GLN A 105 -0.64 4.39 -6.67
CA GLN A 105 -1.50 3.47 -5.93
C GLN A 105 -1.16 2.00 -6.16
N ASN A 106 -0.35 1.71 -7.18
CA ASN A 106 0.10 0.35 -7.48
C ASN A 106 1.50 0.15 -6.91
N VAL A 107 1.56 -0.04 -5.59
CA VAL A 107 2.79 -0.26 -4.85
C VAL A 107 2.59 -1.51 -3.99
N THR A 108 3.49 -2.48 -4.10
CA THR A 108 3.59 -3.56 -3.13
C THR A 108 4.76 -3.28 -2.20
N ALA A 109 4.61 -3.65 -0.94
CA ALA A 109 5.65 -3.47 0.07
C ALA A 109 5.80 -4.73 0.90
N LYS A 110 7.05 -5.16 1.12
CA LYS A 110 7.37 -6.34 1.92
C LYS A 110 8.37 -6.00 3.01
N ILE A 111 8.03 -6.42 4.22
CA ILE A 111 8.82 -6.26 5.44
C ILE A 111 8.91 -7.62 6.13
N GLY A 112 10.05 -8.30 5.97
CA GLY A 112 10.23 -9.66 6.49
C GLY A 112 9.16 -10.62 5.97
N ARG A 113 8.32 -11.12 6.88
CA ARG A 113 7.19 -12.03 6.59
C ARG A 113 5.83 -11.32 6.43
N ALA A 114 5.82 -9.99 6.29
CA ALA A 114 4.60 -9.21 6.09
C ALA A 114 4.62 -8.49 4.75
N GLU A 115 3.49 -8.47 4.06
CA GLU A 115 3.33 -7.91 2.72
C GLU A 115 2.03 -7.09 2.60
N MET A 116 2.07 -6.04 1.78
CA MET A 116 0.94 -5.20 1.35
C MET A 116 0.67 -5.41 -0.14
#